data_AF-D3PMP4-F1
#
_entry.id   AF-D3PMP4-F1
#
_cell.length_a   1.000
_cell.length_b   1.000
_cell.length_c   1.000
_cell.angle_alpha   90.00
_cell.angle_beta   90.00
_cell.angle_gamma   90.00
#
_symmetry.space_group_name_H-M   'P 1'
#
loop_
_entity.id
_entity.type
_entity.pdbx_description
1 polymer ?
#
loop_
_entity_poly.entity_id
_entity_poly.type
_entity_poly.pdbx_seq_one_letter_code
_entity_poly.pdbx_strand_id
1 'polypeptide(L)'
;MGYPIVIGRFRGEVLLDLEGLFLLVSLNSSCSEEEILSDLNSLHLVGVLLLQQKALFVGSSRVLSTDWNQPWLEGLLRMVEGADPLQAERIAERVFLRRIFAKGLQGLLELERHMQRLKKHAKQAEEDCLHAGAYAEGNEWKAWLQEIEDIEPRLRNLELTLGRFAVRLGNRWLWGSEDDQST
;
A
#
# COMPACT_ATOMS: atom_id res chain seq x y z
N MET A 1 -8.00 25.32 7.33
CA MET A 1 -9.17 25.44 6.46
C MET A 1 -8.66 25.57 5.06
N GLY A 2 -9.11 24.73 4.13
CA GLY A 2 -8.59 24.73 2.77
C GLY A 2 -9.16 25.85 1.92
N TYR A 3 -8.58 26.03 0.74
CA TYR A 3 -9.02 27.00 -0.26
C TYR A 3 -9.29 26.33 -1.61
N PRO A 4 -10.23 26.83 -2.42
CA PRO A 4 -10.59 26.18 -3.68
C PRO A 4 -9.45 26.25 -4.69
N ILE A 5 -9.24 25.16 -5.44
CA ILE A 5 -8.27 25.06 -6.53
C ILE A 5 -8.87 24.38 -7.76
N VAL A 6 -8.29 24.71 -8.91
CA VAL A 6 -8.59 24.04 -10.19
C VAL A 6 -7.29 23.45 -10.73
N ILE A 7 -7.28 22.14 -10.95
CA ILE A 7 -6.17 21.38 -11.54
C ILE A 7 -6.66 20.87 -12.90
N GLY A 8 -6.24 21.51 -13.99
CA GLY A 8 -6.76 21.21 -15.33
C GLY A 8 -8.27 21.42 -15.40
N ARG A 9 -9.03 20.34 -15.64
CA ARG A 9 -10.51 20.34 -15.64
C ARG A 9 -11.13 20.01 -14.28
N PHE A 10 -10.33 19.65 -13.29
CA PHE A 10 -10.80 19.14 -12.00
C PHE A 10 -10.85 20.26 -10.96
N ARG A 11 -11.91 20.25 -10.14
CA ARG A 11 -12.08 21.19 -9.03
C ARG A 11 -11.81 20.47 -7.72
N GLY A 12 -11.17 21.15 -6.79
CA GLY A 12 -10.87 20.62 -5.48
C GLY A 12 -10.65 21.69 -4.43
N GLU A 13 -10.14 21.23 -3.30
CA GLU A 13 -9.76 22.03 -2.15
C GLU A 13 -8.31 21.70 -1.78
N VAL A 14 -7.48 22.73 -1.65
CA VAL A 14 -6.12 22.59 -1.11
C VAL A 14 -6.23 22.44 0.39
N LEU A 15 -5.82 21.29 0.90
CA LEU A 15 -5.78 20.98 2.33
C LEU A 15 -4.47 21.44 2.96
N LEU A 16 -3.36 21.38 2.20
CA LEU A 16 -2.05 21.86 2.61
C LEU A 16 -1.32 22.47 1.43
N ASP A 17 -0.65 23.59 1.68
CA ASP A 17 0.22 24.27 0.73
C ASP A 17 1.53 24.65 1.42
N LEU A 18 2.63 24.06 0.96
CA LEU A 18 3.97 24.39 1.41
C LEU A 18 4.65 25.24 0.34
N GLU A 19 4.40 26.55 0.42
CA GLU A 19 5.02 27.58 -0.43
C GLU A 19 4.86 27.36 -1.95
N GLY A 20 3.81 26.65 -2.36
CA GLY A 20 3.59 26.24 -3.76
C GLY A 20 4.54 25.15 -4.26
N LEU A 21 5.45 24.64 -3.42
CA LEU A 21 6.40 23.58 -3.75
C LEU A 21 5.79 22.19 -3.54
N PHE A 22 4.90 22.06 -2.57
CA PHE A 22 4.19 20.82 -2.30
C PHE A 22 2.74 21.12 -1.92
N LEU A 23 1.81 20.44 -2.60
CA LEU A 23 0.38 20.61 -2.37
C LEU A 23 -0.26 19.30 -1.92
N LEU A 24 -1.17 19.37 -0.96
CA LEU A 24 -2.11 18.30 -0.66
C LEU A 24 -3.51 18.76 -1.03
N VAL A 25 -4.15 18.10 -1.98
CA VAL A 25 -5.41 18.55 -2.59
C VAL A 25 -6.45 17.44 -2.51
N SER A 26 -7.66 17.79 -2.11
CA SER A 26 -8.84 16.94 -2.22
C SER A 26 -9.62 17.30 -3.48
N LEU A 27 -9.83 16.36 -4.39
CA LEU A 27 -10.61 16.59 -5.61
C LEU A 27 -12.07 16.18 -5.40
N ASN A 28 -13.00 17.03 -5.83
CA ASN A 28 -14.44 16.86 -5.61
C ASN A 28 -15.09 15.96 -6.66
N SER A 29 -14.42 15.72 -7.79
CA SER A 29 -14.99 15.05 -8.94
C SER A 29 -14.73 13.54 -8.95
N SER A 30 -15.73 12.78 -9.39
CA SER A 30 -15.66 11.34 -9.66
C SER A 30 -14.85 11.06 -10.92
N CYS A 31 -13.55 11.35 -10.86
CA CYS A 31 -12.63 11.19 -11.99
C CYS A 31 -11.84 9.91 -11.81
N SER A 32 -11.58 9.22 -12.91
CA SER A 32 -10.73 8.02 -12.84
C SER A 32 -9.29 8.43 -12.58
N GLU A 33 -8.53 7.53 -11.95
CA GLU A 33 -7.09 7.71 -11.74
C GLU A 33 -6.37 8.01 -13.09
N GLU A 34 -6.77 7.34 -14.16
CA GLU A 34 -6.20 7.48 -15.51
C GLU A 34 -6.40 8.88 -16.10
N GLU A 35 -7.60 9.46 -15.94
CA GLU A 35 -7.93 10.81 -16.45
C GLU A 35 -7.16 11.92 -15.76
N ILE A 36 -6.81 11.71 -14.49
CA ILE A 36 -6.05 12.68 -13.71
C ILE A 36 -4.57 12.57 -14.04
N LEU A 37 -4.05 11.34 -14.17
CA LEU A 37 -2.66 11.12 -14.55
C LEU A 37 -2.33 11.65 -15.95
N SER A 38 -3.27 11.60 -16.90
CA SER A 38 -3.07 12.21 -18.23
C SER A 38 -2.90 13.73 -18.16
N ASP A 39 -3.70 14.39 -17.31
CA ASP A 39 -3.74 15.84 -17.22
C ASP A 39 -2.59 16.38 -16.34
N LEU A 40 -2.14 15.61 -15.33
CA LEU A 40 -1.05 15.99 -14.43
C LEU A 40 0.32 16.11 -15.09
N ASN A 41 0.58 15.32 -16.15
CA ASN A 41 1.81 15.42 -16.92
C ASN A 41 2.03 16.84 -17.49
N SER A 42 0.96 17.64 -17.62
CA SER A 42 1.04 19.03 -18.11
C SER A 42 1.19 20.09 -17.01
N LEU A 43 0.94 19.74 -15.74
CA LEU A 43 0.78 20.71 -14.65
C LEU A 43 1.98 20.81 -13.71
N HIS A 44 3.02 19.97 -13.89
CA HIS A 44 4.23 19.92 -13.05
C HIS A 44 3.95 19.96 -11.53
N LEU A 45 2.79 19.43 -11.12
CA LEU A 45 2.35 19.48 -9.73
C LEU A 45 3.09 18.41 -8.93
N VAL A 46 3.76 18.82 -7.86
CA VAL A 46 4.35 17.93 -6.86
C VAL A 46 3.45 17.95 -5.63
N GLY A 47 2.98 16.79 -5.19
CA GLY A 47 1.98 16.76 -4.15
C GLY A 47 1.24 15.45 -3.94
N VAL A 48 0.16 15.54 -3.18
CA VAL A 48 -0.77 14.46 -2.91
C VAL A 48 -2.18 14.87 -3.34
N LEU A 49 -2.83 14.02 -4.12
CA LEU A 49 -4.20 14.20 -4.58
C LEU A 49 -5.09 13.15 -3.94
N LEU A 50 -6.19 13.57 -3.31
CA LEU A 50 -7.21 12.67 -2.76
C LEU A 50 -8.37 12.58 -3.73
N LEU A 51 -8.70 11.35 -4.13
CA LEU A 51 -9.72 10.98 -5.10
C LEU A 51 -10.68 9.98 -4.45
N GLN A 52 -11.85 10.41 -3.98
CA GLN A 52 -12.80 9.52 -3.31
C GLN A 52 -12.12 8.67 -2.20
N GLN A 53 -11.85 7.39 -2.44
CA GLN A 53 -11.15 6.47 -1.51
C GLN A 53 -9.67 6.21 -1.85
N LYS A 54 -9.14 6.85 -2.89
CA LYS A 54 -7.76 6.74 -3.38
C LYS A 54 -6.98 8.00 -3.09
N ALA A 55 -5.70 7.82 -2.78
CA ALA A 55 -4.73 8.90 -2.66
C ALA A 55 -3.62 8.62 -3.67
N LEU A 56 -3.26 9.65 -4.43
CA LEU A 56 -2.18 9.64 -5.39
C LEU A 56 -1.08 10.55 -4.87
N PHE A 57 0.13 10.05 -4.79
CA PHE A 57 1.32 10.88 -4.63
C PHE A 57 1.89 11.13 -6.03
N VAL A 58 2.00 12.41 -6.38
CA VAL A 58 2.56 12.88 -7.65
C VAL A 58 3.91 13.51 -7.32
N GLY A 59 4.97 12.74 -7.51
CA GLY A 59 6.34 13.20 -7.31
C GLY A 59 6.99 13.64 -8.62
N SER A 60 8.19 14.20 -8.50
CA SER A 60 9.06 14.60 -9.61
C SER A 60 9.44 13.45 -10.55
N SER A 61 9.53 12.21 -10.02
CA SER A 61 10.04 11.03 -10.74
C SER A 61 9.06 9.88 -10.88
N ARG A 62 7.97 9.89 -10.11
CA ARG A 62 7.06 8.75 -10.00
C ARG A 62 5.70 9.16 -9.47
N VAL A 63 4.71 8.32 -9.76
CA VAL A 63 3.38 8.40 -9.17
C VAL A 63 3.13 7.14 -8.34
N LEU A 64 2.66 7.30 -7.11
CA LEU A 64 2.25 6.20 -6.22
C LEU A 64 0.76 6.30 -5.92
N SER A 65 0.09 5.15 -5.84
CA SER A 65 -1.34 5.07 -5.54
C SER A 65 -1.57 4.17 -4.33
N THR A 66 -2.42 4.63 -3.41
CA THR A 66 -2.91 3.84 -2.27
C THR A 66 -4.36 4.21 -1.99
N ASP A 67 -5.06 3.43 -1.17
CA ASP A 67 -6.25 3.95 -0.51
C ASP A 67 -5.88 4.90 0.63
N TRP A 68 -6.85 5.68 1.08
CA TRP A 68 -6.69 6.50 2.27
C TRP A 68 -7.94 6.42 3.16
N ASN A 69 -7.74 6.83 4.41
CA ASN A 69 -8.80 7.07 5.37
C ASN A 69 -8.42 8.28 6.22
N GLN A 70 -9.39 8.86 6.91
CA GLN A 70 -9.21 10.08 7.68
C GLN A 70 -8.02 10.00 8.68
N PRO A 71 -7.84 8.93 9.47
CA PRO A 71 -6.72 8.86 10.41
C PRO A 71 -5.33 8.87 9.74
N TRP A 72 -5.21 8.22 8.58
CA TRP A 72 -3.94 8.24 7.84
C TRP A 72 -3.68 9.59 7.19
N LEU A 73 -4.72 10.25 6.67
CA LEU A 73 -4.60 11.59 6.11
C LEU A 73 -4.14 12.59 7.17
N GLU A 74 -4.73 12.55 8.37
CA GLU A 74 -4.30 13.38 9.50
C GLU A 74 -2.84 13.12 9.89
N GLY A 75 -2.41 11.86 9.87
CA GLY A 75 -1.01 11.49 10.10
C GLY A 75 -0.07 12.05 9.03
N LEU A 76 -0.45 11.93 7.75
CA LEU A 76 0.29 12.49 6.62
C LEU A 76 0.41 14.01 6.75
N LEU A 77 -0.70 14.71 6.98
CA LEU A 77 -0.74 16.16 7.16
C LEU A 77 0.20 16.58 8.29
N ARG A 78 0.12 15.97 9.48
CA ARG A 78 1.01 16.30 10.60
C ARG A 78 2.49 16.11 10.27
N MET A 79 2.85 15.07 9.52
CA MET A 79 4.24 14.82 9.12
C MET A 79 4.75 15.81 8.09
N VAL A 80 3.89 16.27 7.18
CA VAL A 80 4.26 17.16 6.09
C VAL A 80 4.17 18.64 6.51
N GLU A 81 3.17 19.04 7.30
CA GLU A 81 3.03 20.40 7.86
C GLU A 81 4.24 20.85 8.67
N GLY A 82 4.86 19.93 9.42
CA GLY A 82 6.06 20.21 10.21
C GLY A 82 7.38 20.11 9.44
N ALA A 83 7.34 19.82 8.13
CA ALA A 83 8.52 19.62 7.32
C ALA A 83 8.99 20.90 6.60
N ASP A 84 10.29 20.94 6.29
CA ASP A 84 10.82 21.85 5.28
C ASP A 84 10.09 21.59 3.94
N PRO A 85 9.59 22.63 3.23
CA PRO A 85 8.96 22.49 1.92
C PRO A 85 9.76 21.64 0.92
N LEU A 86 11.09 21.71 0.95
CA LEU A 86 11.96 20.92 0.06
C LEU A 86 12.01 19.42 0.42
N GLN A 87 11.64 19.05 1.66
CA GLN A 87 11.61 17.66 2.14
C GLN A 87 10.21 17.04 2.08
N ALA A 88 9.18 17.86 1.87
CA ALA A 88 7.78 17.43 1.87
C ALA A 88 7.51 16.28 0.89
N GLU A 89 8.05 16.35 -0.33
CA GLU A 89 7.94 15.30 -1.34
C GLU A 89 8.48 13.97 -0.82
N ARG A 90 9.70 13.97 -0.28
CA ARG A 90 10.38 12.77 0.22
C ARG A 90 9.67 12.16 1.43
N ILE A 91 9.09 12.99 2.28
CA ILE A 91 8.31 12.54 3.44
C ILE A 91 7.01 11.90 2.96
N ALA A 92 6.26 12.58 2.09
CA ALA A 92 5.01 12.05 1.54
C ALA A 92 5.23 10.72 0.79
N GLU A 93 6.24 10.65 -0.08
CA GLU A 93 6.60 9.41 -0.79
C GLU A 93 6.82 8.25 0.19
N ARG A 94 7.58 8.49 1.26
CA ARG A 94 7.88 7.49 2.28
C ARG A 94 6.63 7.01 3.01
N VAL A 95 5.71 7.91 3.30
CA VAL A 95 4.43 7.58 3.95
C VAL A 95 3.57 6.71 3.04
N PHE A 96 3.55 7.02 1.74
CA PHE A 96 2.88 6.20 0.72
C PHE A 96 3.50 4.80 0.63
N LEU A 97 4.82 4.70 0.48
CA LEU A 97 5.53 3.42 0.41
C LEU A 97 5.29 2.55 1.65
N ARG A 98 5.28 3.15 2.84
CA ARG A 98 4.95 2.45 4.09
C ARG A 98 3.53 1.92 4.08
N ARG A 99 2.55 2.69 3.60
CA ARG A 99 1.17 2.23 3.52
C ARG A 99 1.02 1.10 2.50
N ILE A 100 1.58 1.25 1.30
CA ILE A 100 1.57 0.20 0.27
C ILE A 100 2.17 -1.09 0.82
N PHE A 101 3.32 -0.99 1.51
CA PHE A 101 3.97 -2.13 2.14
C PHE A 101 3.09 -2.77 3.24
N ALA A 102 2.52 -1.97 4.13
CA ALA A 102 1.66 -2.47 5.22
C ALA A 102 0.43 -3.21 4.68
N LYS A 103 -0.18 -2.72 3.60
CA LYS A 103 -1.31 -3.40 2.95
C LYS A 103 -0.88 -4.72 2.30
N GLY A 104 0.28 -4.74 1.64
CA GLY A 104 0.84 -5.97 1.09
C GLY A 104 1.09 -7.03 2.18
N LEU A 105 1.63 -6.62 3.33
CA LEU A 105 1.84 -7.51 4.47
C LEU A 105 0.51 -8.02 5.05
N GLN A 106 -0.49 -7.15 5.19
CA GLN A 106 -1.82 -7.55 5.64
C GLN A 106 -2.44 -8.59 4.69
N GLY A 107 -2.38 -8.35 3.38
CA GLY A 107 -2.87 -9.31 2.38
C GLY A 107 -2.17 -10.67 2.47
N LEU A 108 -0.87 -10.69 2.77
CA LEU A 108 -0.14 -11.93 2.99
C LEU A 108 -0.63 -12.70 4.23
N LEU A 109 -0.87 -12.00 5.34
CA LEU A 109 -1.39 -12.61 6.57
C LEU A 109 -2.83 -13.12 6.40
N GLU A 110 -3.65 -12.40 5.63
CA GLU A 110 -4.99 -12.85 5.27
C GLU A 110 -4.93 -14.13 4.41
N LEU A 111 -4.06 -14.16 3.41
CA LEU A 111 -3.83 -15.35 2.60
C LEU A 111 -3.41 -16.55 3.45
N GLU A 112 -2.48 -16.38 4.39
CA GLU A 112 -2.06 -17.45 5.31
C GLU A 112 -3.25 -18.01 6.11
N ARG A 113 -4.10 -17.14 6.67
CA ARG A 113 -5.31 -17.55 7.40
C ARG A 113 -6.27 -18.33 6.49
N HIS A 114 -6.44 -17.91 5.24
CA HIS A 114 -7.28 -18.60 4.28
C HIS A 114 -6.71 -19.97 3.90
N MET A 115 -5.39 -20.08 3.70
CA MET A 115 -4.70 -21.35 3.45
C MET A 115 -4.88 -22.33 4.61
N GLN A 116 -4.77 -21.88 5.86
CA GLN A 116 -5.01 -22.74 7.04
C GLN A 116 -6.45 -23.26 7.10
N ARG A 117 -7.44 -22.42 6.75
CA ARG A 117 -8.84 -22.85 6.65
C ARG A 117 -9.03 -23.87 5.54
N LEU A 118 -8.43 -23.65 4.37
CA LEU A 118 -8.50 -24.55 3.24
C LEU A 118 -7.89 -25.91 3.58
N LYS A 119 -6.70 -25.92 4.21
CA LYS A 119 -6.03 -27.14 4.68
C LYS A 119 -6.91 -27.93 5.64
N LYS A 120 -7.50 -27.26 6.63
CA LYS A 120 -8.40 -27.92 7.59
C LYS A 120 -9.62 -28.54 6.89
N HIS A 121 -10.21 -27.82 5.94
CA HIS A 121 -11.36 -28.32 5.20
C HIS A 121 -11.00 -29.50 4.31
N ALA A 122 -9.89 -29.42 3.57
CA ALA A 122 -9.43 -30.51 2.71
C ALA A 122 -9.09 -31.79 3.50
N LYS A 123 -8.51 -31.66 4.70
CA LYS A 123 -8.30 -32.82 5.60
C LYS A 123 -9.60 -33.48 6.02
N GLN A 124 -10.58 -32.68 6.44
CA GLN A 124 -11.90 -33.20 6.82
C GLN A 124 -12.57 -33.90 5.63
N ALA A 125 -12.51 -33.29 4.44
CA ALA A 125 -13.11 -33.84 3.23
C ALA A 125 -12.42 -35.15 2.79
N GLU A 126 -11.08 -35.24 2.90
CA GLU A 126 -10.34 -36.49 2.67
C GLU A 126 -10.82 -37.59 3.63
N GLU A 127 -10.88 -37.30 4.94
CA GLU A 127 -11.35 -38.25 5.96
C GLU A 127 -12.79 -38.71 5.71
N ASP A 128 -13.70 -37.79 5.40
CA ASP A 128 -15.10 -38.09 5.10
C ASP A 128 -15.22 -38.98 3.85
N CYS A 129 -14.44 -38.71 2.80
CA CYS A 129 -14.38 -39.53 1.60
C CYS A 129 -13.84 -40.94 1.87
N LEU A 130 -12.79 -41.05 2.70
CA LEU A 130 -12.22 -42.34 3.11
C LEU A 130 -13.25 -43.16 3.91
N HIS A 131 -14.00 -42.53 4.80
CA HIS A 131 -15.08 -43.18 5.55
C HIS A 131 -16.24 -43.62 4.65
N ALA A 132 -16.56 -42.84 3.62
CA ALA A 132 -17.61 -43.16 2.66
C ALA A 132 -17.19 -44.18 1.58
N GLY A 133 -15.92 -44.59 1.53
CA GLY A 133 -15.38 -45.45 0.46
C GLY A 133 -15.23 -44.73 -0.88
N ALA A 134 -15.31 -43.39 -0.89
CA ALA A 134 -15.19 -42.50 -2.04
C ALA A 134 -13.70 -42.20 -2.33
N TYR A 135 -12.93 -43.25 -2.65
CA TYR A 135 -11.46 -43.15 -2.74
C TYR A 135 -10.96 -42.25 -3.87
N ALA A 136 -11.72 -42.10 -4.96
CA ALA A 136 -11.37 -41.20 -6.05
C ALA A 136 -11.41 -39.74 -5.60
N GLU A 137 -12.51 -39.29 -5.00
CA GLU A 137 -12.63 -37.95 -4.42
C GLU A 137 -11.63 -37.74 -3.27
N GLY A 138 -11.39 -38.77 -2.44
CA GLY A 138 -10.38 -38.71 -1.37
C GLY A 138 -8.97 -38.44 -1.90
N ASN A 139 -8.59 -39.06 -3.04
CA ASN A 139 -7.30 -38.80 -3.68
C ASN A 139 -7.19 -37.38 -4.25
N GLU A 140 -8.29 -36.80 -4.73
CA GLU A 140 -8.31 -35.40 -5.19
C GLU A 140 -8.07 -34.43 -4.01
N TRP A 141 -8.75 -34.64 -2.88
CA TRP A 141 -8.51 -33.85 -1.67
C TRP A 141 -7.08 -33.98 -1.14
N LYS A 142 -6.52 -35.19 -1.21
CA LYS A 142 -5.13 -35.45 -0.84
C LYS A 142 -4.14 -34.71 -1.76
N ALA A 143 -4.40 -34.66 -3.06
CA ALA A 143 -3.57 -33.89 -4.00
C ALA A 143 -3.61 -32.38 -3.66
N TRP A 144 -4.79 -31.84 -3.35
CA TRP A 144 -4.93 -30.44 -2.90
C TRP A 144 -4.17 -30.17 -1.61
N LEU A 145 -4.17 -31.11 -0.65
CA LEU A 145 -3.38 -31.00 0.57
C LEU A 145 -1.88 -30.94 0.30
N GLN A 146 -1.38 -31.75 -0.64
CA GLN A 146 0.03 -31.72 -1.02
C GLN A 146 0.40 -30.37 -1.65
N GLU A 147 -0.43 -29.83 -2.54
CA GLU A 147 -0.21 -28.50 -3.12
C GLU A 147 -0.17 -27.40 -2.05
N ILE A 148 -1.09 -27.47 -1.07
CA ILE A 148 -1.12 -26.52 0.06
C ILE A 148 0.17 -26.64 0.90
N GLU A 149 0.61 -27.85 1.19
CA GLU A 149 1.83 -28.12 1.97
C GLU A 149 3.10 -27.67 1.24
N ASP A 150 3.12 -27.67 -0.10
CA ASP A 150 4.22 -27.13 -0.90
C ASP A 150 4.27 -25.58 -0.91
N ILE A 151 3.11 -24.93 -0.77
CA ILE A 151 2.98 -23.47 -0.76
C ILE A 151 3.35 -22.88 0.61
N GLU A 152 2.99 -23.55 1.71
CA GLU A 152 3.20 -23.09 3.10
C GLU A 152 4.65 -22.63 3.39
N PRO A 153 5.72 -23.40 3.06
CA PRO A 153 7.10 -22.98 3.29
C PRO A 153 7.48 -21.71 2.52
N ARG A 154 6.94 -21.53 1.31
CA ARG A 154 7.22 -20.37 0.46
C ARG A 154 6.59 -19.11 1.04
N LEU A 155 5.34 -19.21 1.50
CA LEU A 155 4.66 -18.12 2.19
C LEU A 155 5.40 -17.72 3.47
N ARG A 156 5.82 -18.69 4.28
CA ARG A 156 6.57 -18.43 5.52
C ARG A 156 7.92 -17.75 5.26
N ASN A 157 8.64 -18.17 4.22
CA ASN A 157 9.89 -17.51 3.83
C ASN A 157 9.66 -16.07 3.37
N LEU A 158 8.58 -15.82 2.62
CA LEU A 158 8.20 -14.48 2.20
C LEU A 158 7.85 -13.61 3.42
N GLU A 159 7.05 -14.12 4.35
CA GLU A 159 6.69 -13.43 5.59
C GLU A 159 7.93 -13.02 6.40
N LEU A 160 8.86 -13.94 6.64
CA LEU A 160 10.11 -13.67 7.36
C LEU A 160 10.96 -12.59 6.65
N THR A 161 11.01 -12.64 5.31
CA THR A 161 11.75 -11.68 4.50
C THR A 161 11.13 -10.28 4.58
N LEU A 162 9.80 -10.20 4.46
CA LEU A 162 9.06 -8.95 4.59
C LEU A 162 9.12 -8.41 6.01
N GLY A 163 9.04 -9.25 7.04
CA GLY A 163 9.21 -8.84 8.44
C GLY A 163 10.57 -8.19 8.69
N ARG A 164 11.66 -8.77 8.18
CA ARG A 164 13.02 -8.16 8.24
C ARG A 164 13.08 -6.83 7.49
N PHE A 165 12.40 -6.71 6.36
CA PHE A 165 12.31 -5.46 5.62
C PHE A 165 11.49 -4.39 6.38
N ALA A 166 10.39 -4.78 7.03
CA ALA A 166 9.57 -3.89 7.86
C ALA A 166 10.40 -3.29 9.02
N VAL A 167 11.20 -4.11 9.70
CA VAL A 167 12.13 -3.65 10.75
C VAL A 167 13.13 -2.64 10.20
N ARG A 168 13.70 -2.88 9.01
CA ARG A 168 14.59 -1.90 8.36
C ARG A 168 13.87 -0.61 7.99
N LEU A 169 12.63 -0.68 7.49
CA LEU A 169 11.81 0.49 7.19
C LEU A 169 11.44 1.33 8.43
N GLY A 170 11.32 0.68 9.60
CA GLY A 170 11.12 1.34 10.90
C GLY A 170 12.40 1.93 11.51
N ASN A 171 13.53 1.19 11.43
CA ASN A 171 14.78 1.55 12.12
C ASN A 171 15.68 2.54 11.38
N ARG A 172 15.55 2.69 10.05
CA ARG A 172 16.38 3.62 9.25
C ARG A 172 16.13 5.12 9.55
N TRP A 173 15.28 5.42 10.53
CA TRP A 173 14.96 6.78 10.98
C TRP A 173 15.64 7.14 12.32
N LEU A 174 16.10 6.15 13.08
CA LEU A 174 16.92 6.37 14.29
C LEU A 174 18.38 6.65 13.95
N TRP A 175 18.84 6.21 12.78
CA TRP A 175 20.15 6.49 12.24
C TRP A 175 19.97 7.61 11.22
N GLY A 176 19.91 8.85 11.70
CA GLY A 176 20.07 10.01 10.84
C GLY A 176 21.36 9.86 10.04
N SER A 177 21.27 10.09 8.72
CA SER A 177 22.36 10.58 7.86
C SER A 177 23.80 10.24 8.32
N GLU A 178 24.31 9.09 7.91
CA GLU A 178 25.74 8.90 7.66
C GLU A 178 25.88 8.15 6.34
N ASP A 179 25.73 8.88 5.24
CA ASP A 179 26.31 8.56 3.93
C ASP A 179 26.24 9.85 3.10
N ASP A 180 26.91 10.87 3.63
CA ASP A 180 27.38 12.03 2.86
C ASP A 180 28.77 12.38 3.42
N GLN A 181 29.73 11.51 3.10
CA GLN A 181 31.14 11.88 3.04
C GLN A 181 31.65 11.46 1.66
N SER A 182 31.44 12.38 0.72
CA SER A 182 32.42 12.86 -0.26
C SER A 182 33.70 12.02 -0.39
N THR A 183 33.89 11.49 -1.61
CA THR A 183 35.22 11.41 -2.24
C THR A 183 35.49 12.72 -2.98
#